data_AF-A0A0F8WIF1-F1
#
_entry.id   AF-A0A0F8WIF1-F1
#
_cell.length_a   1.000
_cell.length_b   1.000
_cell.length_c   1.000
_cell.angle_alpha   90.00
_cell.angle_beta   90.00
_cell.angle_gamma   90.00
#
_symmetry.space_group_name_H-M   'P 1'
#
loop_
_entity.id
_entity.type
_entity.pdbx_description
1 polymer ?
#
loop_
_entity_poly.entity_id
_entity_poly.type
_entity_poly.pdbx_seq_one_letter_code
_entity_poly.pdbx_strand_id
1 'polypeptide(L)'
;VKSDHILNLFEDVEGTLPQDKDRMTTILRTFLDMDPKRQCVYQVGRRMGLFSRISDMENPFRLRKVEKTCHRLGITPDNVDEMVDQIMKRFI
;
A
#
# COMPACT_ATOMS: atom_id res chain seq x y z
N VAL A 1 -1.27 -12.61 15.11
CA VAL A 1 -1.82 -12.84 13.75
C VAL A 1 -0.97 -12.01 12.80
N LYS A 2 -0.27 -12.65 11.85
CA LYS A 2 0.42 -11.91 10.78
C LYS A 2 -0.66 -11.27 9.92
N SER A 3 -0.55 -9.97 9.66
CA SER A 3 -1.50 -9.28 8.80
C SER A 3 -1.30 -9.79 7.36
N ASP A 4 -2.20 -10.65 6.89
CA ASP A 4 -2.23 -11.08 5.49
C ASP A 4 -2.37 -9.88 4.53
N HIS A 5 -2.79 -8.71 5.05
CA HIS A 5 -2.85 -7.46 4.30
C HIS A 5 -1.50 -6.99 3.78
N ILE A 6 -0.39 -7.18 4.52
CA ILE A 6 0.94 -6.80 4.01
C ILE A 6 1.32 -7.67 2.81
N LEU A 7 0.93 -8.95 2.80
CA LEU A 7 1.18 -9.83 1.65
C LEU A 7 0.27 -9.47 0.47
N ASN A 8 -1.03 -9.24 0.73
CA ASN A 8 -1.98 -8.77 -0.28
C ASN A 8 -1.66 -7.36 -0.81
N LEU A 9 -0.90 -6.56 -0.06
CA LEU A 9 -0.45 -5.24 -0.51
C LEU A 9 0.55 -5.37 -1.67
N PHE A 10 1.34 -6.44 -1.69
CA PHE A 10 2.38 -6.68 -2.69
C PHE A 10 2.10 -7.95 -3.51
N GLU A 11 0.97 -7.99 -4.22
CA GLU A 11 0.65 -9.08 -5.15
C GLU A 11 1.77 -9.33 -6.19
N ASP A 12 2.57 -8.32 -6.55
CA ASP A 12 3.73 -8.47 -7.45
C ASP A 12 4.96 -9.19 -6.82
N VAL A 13 4.89 -9.53 -5.54
CA VAL A 13 5.89 -10.34 -4.81
C VAL A 13 5.58 -11.83 -5.04
N GLU A 14 5.38 -12.20 -6.30
CA GLU A 14 5.41 -13.58 -6.78
C GLU A 14 6.82 -13.91 -7.27
N GLY A 15 7.32 -15.10 -6.94
CA GLY A 15 8.66 -15.51 -7.33
C GLY A 15 9.02 -16.90 -6.82
N THR A 16 9.99 -17.52 -7.47
CA THR A 16 10.52 -18.83 -7.05
C THR A 16 11.71 -18.60 -6.11
N LEU A 17 11.64 -19.15 -4.91
CA LEU A 17 12.80 -19.17 -4.02
C LEU A 17 13.78 -20.27 -4.47
N PRO A 18 15.10 -20.02 -4.44
CA PRO A 18 15.78 -18.81 -3.94
C PRO A 18 15.94 -17.66 -4.96
N GLN A 19 15.62 -17.86 -6.23
CA GLN A 19 15.97 -16.98 -7.36
C GLN A 19 15.42 -15.55 -7.21
N ASP A 20 14.22 -15.40 -6.69
CA ASP A 20 13.54 -14.10 -6.61
C ASP A 20 13.65 -13.43 -5.22
N LYS A 21 14.37 -14.05 -4.28
CA LYS A 21 14.45 -13.60 -2.88
C LYS A 21 14.85 -12.13 -2.74
N ASP A 22 15.86 -11.69 -3.49
CA ASP A 22 16.38 -10.33 -3.39
C ASP A 22 15.40 -9.29 -3.94
N ARG A 23 14.71 -9.62 -5.04
CA ARG A 23 13.65 -8.78 -5.63
C ARG A 23 12.48 -8.62 -4.65
N MET A 24 11.99 -9.73 -4.11
CA MET A 24 10.90 -9.76 -3.13
C MET A 24 11.26 -8.95 -1.88
N THR A 25 12.48 -9.11 -1.37
CA THR A 25 12.96 -8.42 -0.17
C THR A 25 13.15 -6.92 -0.41
N THR A 26 13.57 -6.52 -1.61
CA THR A 26 13.80 -5.10 -1.95
C THR A 26 12.51 -4.29 -1.91
N ILE A 27 11.38 -4.84 -2.40
CA ILE A 27 10.08 -4.16 -2.38
C ILE A 27 9.63 -3.96 -0.94
N LEU A 28 9.73 -5.00 -0.10
CA LEU A 28 9.39 -4.93 1.31
C LEU A 28 10.24 -3.89 2.05
N ARG A 29 11.56 -3.88 1.83
CA ARG A 29 12.47 -2.89 2.44
C ARG A 29 12.12 -1.48 2.00
N THR A 30 11.93 -1.25 0.70
CA THR A 30 11.55 0.05 0.17
C THR A 30 10.29 0.60 0.85
N PHE A 31 9.28 -0.25 1.07
CA PHE A 31 8.06 0.16 1.77
C PHE A 31 8.29 0.40 3.27
N LEU A 32 8.96 -0.53 3.96
CA LEU A 32 9.20 -0.44 5.40
C LEU A 32 10.08 0.75 5.78
N ASP A 33 10.97 1.18 4.87
CA ASP A 33 11.82 2.36 5.05
C ASP A 33 11.10 3.69 4.74
N MET A 34 9.86 3.67 4.24
CA MET A 34 9.09 4.89 4.02
C MET A 34 8.61 5.51 5.34
N ASP A 35 8.47 6.84 5.34
CA ASP A 35 7.73 7.54 6.40
C ASP A 35 6.32 6.92 6.58
N PRO A 36 5.84 6.73 7.83
CA PRO A 36 4.54 6.09 8.08
C PRO A 36 3.36 6.74 7.35
N LYS A 37 3.36 8.07 7.16
CA LYS A 37 2.29 8.74 6.41
C LYS A 37 2.36 8.37 4.93
N ARG A 38 3.57 8.21 4.39
CA ARG A 38 3.77 7.77 3.01
C ARG A 38 3.33 6.31 2.82
N GLN A 39 3.60 5.45 3.80
CA GLN A 39 3.07 4.08 3.82
C GLN A 39 1.53 4.09 3.78
N CYS A 40 0.88 4.98 4.55
CA CYS A 40 -0.58 5.09 4.52
C CYS A 40 -1.11 5.44 3.13
N VAL A 41 -0.50 6.44 2.49
CA VAL A 41 -0.86 6.85 1.13
C VAL A 41 -0.70 5.68 0.16
N TYR A 42 0.39 4.91 0.25
CA TYR A 42 0.57 3.73 -0.60
C TYR A 42 -0.54 2.69 -0.38
N GLN A 43 -0.84 2.34 0.88
CA GLN A 43 -1.87 1.35 1.23
C GLN A 43 -3.26 1.74 0.73
N VAL A 44 -3.67 2.98 0.97
CA VAL A 44 -4.95 3.51 0.48
C VAL A 44 -4.99 3.52 -1.04
N GLY A 45 -3.91 3.95 -1.70
CA GLY A 45 -3.84 4.00 -3.15
C GLY A 45 -3.88 2.62 -3.82
N ARG A 46 -3.25 1.61 -3.22
CA ARG A 46 -3.37 0.21 -3.64
C ARG A 46 -4.82 -0.26 -3.52
N ARG A 47 -5.49 0.01 -2.38
CA ARG A 47 -6.88 -0.42 -2.17
C ARG A 47 -7.90 0.27 -3.06
N MET A 48 -7.61 1.52 -3.47
CA MET A 48 -8.41 2.25 -4.45
C MET A 48 -8.12 1.84 -5.91
N GLY A 49 -7.18 0.92 -6.15
CA GLY A 49 -6.74 0.52 -7.50
C GLY A 49 -5.97 1.62 -8.25
N LEU A 50 -5.48 2.64 -7.55
CA LEU A 50 -4.72 3.75 -8.14
C LEU A 50 -3.22 3.46 -8.23
N PHE A 51 -2.72 2.57 -7.36
CA PHE A 51 -1.36 2.06 -7.41
C PHE A 51 -1.40 0.56 -7.66
N SER A 52 -0.46 0.06 -8.47
CA SER A 52 -0.08 -1.34 -8.55
C SER A 52 1.27 -1.60 -7.90
N ARG A 53 2.17 -0.61 -7.95
CA ARG A 53 3.55 -0.68 -7.47
C ARG A 53 3.97 0.62 -6.79
N ILE A 54 5.07 0.57 -6.02
CA ILE A 54 5.59 1.73 -5.28
C ILE A 54 5.85 2.92 -6.22
N SER A 55 6.40 2.68 -7.41
CA SER A 55 6.70 3.74 -8.38
C SER A 55 5.47 4.49 -8.90
N ASP A 56 4.24 3.97 -8.75
CA ASP A 56 3.04 4.72 -9.12
C ASP A 56 2.81 5.95 -8.23
N MET A 57 3.44 6.01 -7.06
CA MET A 57 3.47 7.20 -6.20
C MET A 57 4.27 8.36 -6.82
N GLU A 58 5.11 8.10 -7.82
CA GLU A 58 5.83 9.15 -8.56
C GLU A 58 4.92 9.90 -9.54
N ASN A 59 3.76 9.33 -9.88
CA ASN A 59 2.76 10.04 -10.68
C ASN A 59 2.03 11.06 -9.79
N PRO A 60 2.23 12.38 -10.00
CA PRO A 60 1.71 13.41 -9.10
C PRO A 60 0.17 13.47 -9.11
N PHE A 61 -0.46 13.10 -10.23
CA PHE A 61 -1.92 13.08 -10.33
C PHE A 61 -2.53 11.95 -9.49
N ARG A 62 -1.97 10.74 -9.59
CA ARG A 62 -2.40 9.60 -8.78
C ARG A 62 -2.13 9.85 -7.30
N LEU A 63 -0.92 10.31 -6.97
CA LEU A 63 -0.52 10.62 -5.59
C LEU A 63 -1.49 11.62 -4.95
N ARG A 64 -1.73 12.76 -5.61
CA ARG A 64 -2.60 13.82 -5.08
C ARG A 64 -4.04 13.36 -4.88
N LYS A 65 -4.54 12.45 -5.72
CA LYS A 65 -5.88 11.87 -5.57
C LYS A 65 -5.99 11.04 -4.29
N VAL A 66 -4.96 10.25 -3.99
CA VAL A 66 -4.90 9.43 -2.79
C VAL A 66 -4.69 10.27 -1.54
N GLU A 67 -3.77 11.24 -1.56
CA GLU A 67 -3.54 12.16 -0.44
C GLU A 67 -4.81 12.94 -0.07
N LYS A 68 -5.55 13.45 -1.07
CA LYS A 68 -6.85 14.10 -0.84
C LYS A 68 -7.85 13.16 -0.18
N THR A 69 -7.83 11.88 -0.54
CA THR A 69 -8.73 10.88 0.06
C THR A 69 -8.33 10.60 1.50
N CYS A 70 -7.03 10.43 1.78
CA CYS A 70 -6.51 10.26 3.14
C CYS A 70 -6.88 11.46 4.01
N HIS A 71 -6.66 12.68 3.51
CA HIS A 71 -7.01 13.90 4.22
C HIS A 71 -8.52 14.01 4.50
N ARG A 72 -9.36 13.76 3.48
CA ARG A 72 -10.82 13.86 3.62
C ARG A 72 -11.40 12.85 4.60
N LEU A 73 -10.80 11.67 4.68
CA LEU A 73 -11.25 10.58 5.55
C LEU A 73 -10.51 10.53 6.89
N GLY A 74 -9.57 11.44 7.14
CA GLY A 74 -8.79 11.46 8.38
C GLY A 74 -7.91 10.21 8.56
N ILE A 75 -7.37 9.66 7.47
CA ILE A 75 -6.53 8.46 7.52
C ILE A 75 -5.13 8.83 8.04
N THR A 76 -4.68 8.11 9.06
CA THR A 76 -3.39 8.24 9.74
C THR A 76 -2.72 6.87 9.86
N PRO A 77 -1.42 6.82 10.22
CA PRO A 77 -0.74 5.55 10.51
C PRO A 77 -1.43 4.69 11.56
N ASP A 78 -2.16 5.31 12.48
CA ASP A 78 -2.82 4.61 13.59
C ASP A 78 -4.14 3.93 13.17
N ASN A 79 -4.76 4.35 12.06
CA ASN A 79 -6.09 3.86 11.64
C ASN A 79 -6.14 3.32 10.20
N VAL A 80 -5.02 3.35 9.46
CA VAL A 80 -5.02 3.00 8.04
C VAL A 80 -5.51 1.58 7.78
N ASP A 81 -5.11 0.61 8.61
CA ASP A 81 -5.52 -0.79 8.46
C ASP A 81 -7.06 -0.93 8.53
N GLU A 82 -7.66 -0.35 9.58
CA GLU A 82 -9.12 -0.38 9.75
C GLU A 82 -9.84 0.34 8.62
N MET A 83 -9.33 1.50 8.19
CA MET A 83 -9.94 2.30 7.14
C MET A 83 -9.88 1.61 5.77
N VAL A 84 -8.77 0.95 5.46
CA VAL A 84 -8.59 0.14 4.26
C VAL A 84 -9.57 -1.04 4.24
N ASP A 85 -9.81 -1.69 5.38
CA ASP A 85 -10.81 -2.76 5.49
C ASP A 85 -12.24 -2.24 5.31
N GLN A 86 -12.56 -1.07 5.86
CA GLN A 86 -13.88 -0.46 5.66
C GLN A 86 -14.13 -0.07 4.21
N ILE A 87 -13.11 0.45 3.51
CA ILE A 87 -13.21 0.77 2.08
C ILE A 87 -13.64 -0.49 1.30
N MET A 88 -13.08 -1.64 1.63
CA MET A 88 -13.36 -2.89 0.92
C MET A 88 -14.71 -3.50 1.21
N LYS A 89 -15.17 -3.41 2.45
CA LYS A 89 -16.51 -3.88 2.84
C LYS A 89 -17.63 -3.15 2.10
N ARG A 90 -17.38 -1.97 1.53
CA ARG A 90 -18.36 -1.22 0.72
C ARG A 90 -18.46 -1.69 -0.73
N PHE A 91 -17.52 -2.49 -1.20
CA PHE A 91 -17.48 -3.01 -2.58
C PHE A 91 -17.86 -4.49 -2.67
N ILE A 92 -18.23 -5.13 -1.56
CA ILE A 92 -18.70 -6.52 -1.44
C ILE A 92 -20.17 -6.51 -1.03
#